data_AF-A0A926HFU3-F1
#
_entry.id   AF-A0A926HFU3-F1
#
_cell.length_a   1.000
_cell.length_b   1.000
_cell.length_c   1.000
_cell.angle_alpha   90.00
_cell.angle_beta   90.00
_cell.angle_gamma   90.00
#
_symmetry.space_group_name_H-M   'P 1'
#
loop_
_entity.id
_entity.type
_entity.pdbx_description
1 polymer ?
#
loop_
_entity_poly.entity_id
_entity_poly.type
_entity_poly.pdbx_seq_one_letter_code
_entity_poly.pdbx_strand_id
1 'polypeptide(L)'
;MANNPYTEGPTHTTVPVVGPGLTFASVTDKVSSLVLKRKTPLWWFIGFAVSFLLVQLLLLTITHLVFTGIGIWGNNVPIGWAFD
;
A
#
# COMPACT_ATOMS: atom_id res chain seq x y z
N MET A 1 33.45 20.32 19.54
CA MET A 1 32.54 19.78 20.57
C MET A 1 31.14 19.79 19.97
N ALA A 2 30.46 18.64 19.97
CA ALA A 2 29.45 18.24 18.99
C ALA A 2 28.15 19.08 18.99
N ASN A 3 27.76 19.54 17.81
CA ASN A 3 26.54 20.28 17.49
C ASN A 3 25.43 19.32 17.02
N ASN A 4 24.89 18.52 17.95
CA ASN A 4 23.78 17.61 17.66
C ASN A 4 22.48 18.12 18.33
N PRO A 5 21.44 18.53 17.57
CA PRO A 5 20.23 19.16 18.13
C PRO A 5 19.21 18.17 18.76
N TYR A 6 19.67 17.02 19.26
CA TYR A 6 18.78 15.93 19.69
C TYR A 6 18.95 15.51 21.16
N THR A 7 19.34 16.44 22.04
CA THR A 7 19.54 16.15 23.46
C THR A 7 18.24 16.25 24.29
N GLU A 8 17.61 15.08 24.48
CA GLU A 8 17.16 14.42 25.73
C GLU A 8 16.04 15.05 26.60
N GLY A 9 14.80 14.62 26.35
CA GLY A 9 13.85 14.30 27.43
C GLY A 9 13.97 12.81 27.80
N PRO A 10 13.38 12.31 28.90
CA PRO A 10 13.42 10.89 29.27
C PRO A 10 12.55 10.08 28.28
N THR A 11 13.07 9.87 27.09
CA THR A 11 12.44 9.18 25.97
C THR A 11 13.11 7.83 25.81
N HIS A 12 12.30 6.77 25.85
CA HIS A 12 12.66 5.40 25.50
C HIS A 12 13.76 5.35 24.44
N THR A 13 14.79 4.52 24.63
CA THR A 13 15.95 4.34 23.74
C THR A 13 15.51 3.96 22.32
N THR A 14 15.04 4.92 21.54
CA THR A 14 14.65 4.73 20.15
C THR A 14 15.86 4.98 19.28
N VAL A 15 16.26 3.94 18.56
CA VAL A 15 17.30 4.01 17.55
C VAL A 15 17.03 5.15 16.55
N PRO A 16 18.07 5.84 16.03
CA PRO A 16 17.89 6.90 15.05
C PRO A 16 17.14 6.38 13.82
N VAL A 17 15.94 6.92 13.55
CA VAL A 17 15.09 6.54 12.40
C VAL A 17 15.58 7.19 11.09
N VAL A 18 16.38 8.25 11.21
CA VAL A 18 16.93 9.01 10.09
C VAL A 18 18.41 8.65 9.91
N GLY A 19 18.81 8.35 8.67
CA GLY A 19 20.19 7.99 8.33
C GLY A 19 21.19 9.14 8.58
N PRO A 20 22.48 8.85 8.77
CA PRO A 20 23.50 9.87 9.03
C PRO A 20 23.53 10.93 7.91
N GLY A 21 23.54 12.21 8.28
CA GLY A 21 23.62 13.34 7.35
C GLY A 21 22.30 13.82 6.75
N LEU A 22 21.17 13.23 7.13
CA LEU A 22 19.84 13.70 6.74
C LEU A 22 19.22 14.55 7.85
N THR A 23 18.78 15.77 7.51
CA THR A 23 17.96 16.62 8.37
C THR A 23 16.48 16.43 8.04
N PHE A 24 15.57 16.75 8.96
CA PHE A 24 14.12 16.65 8.69
C PHE A 24 13.69 17.43 7.44
N ALA A 25 14.26 18.62 7.20
CA ALA A 25 14.02 19.40 6.00
C ALA A 25 14.45 18.66 4.72
N SER A 26 15.62 18.01 4.74
CA SER A 26 16.11 17.23 3.59
C SER A 26 15.24 16.01 3.27
N VAL A 27 14.62 15.40 4.28
CA VAL A 27 13.68 14.27 4.10
C VAL A 27 12.40 14.77 3.43
N THR A 28 11.85 15.89 3.90
CA THR A 28 10.66 16.51 3.30
C THR A 28 10.91 16.86 1.83
N ASP A 29 12.03 17.53 1.51
CA ASP A 29 12.35 17.88 0.12
C ASP A 29 12.49 16.64 -0.79
N LYS A 30 13.05 15.55 -0.26
CA LYS A 30 13.19 14.30 -1.01
C LYS A 30 11.83 13.66 -1.32
N VAL A 31 10.93 13.61 -0.36
CA VAL A 31 9.58 13.05 -0.56
C VAL A 31 8.74 13.95 -1.47
N SER A 32 8.73 15.26 -1.21
CA SER A 32 7.97 16.23 -1.99
C SER A 32 8.46 16.31 -3.43
N SER A 33 9.76 16.20 -3.70
CA SER A 33 10.28 16.19 -5.08
C SER A 33 9.81 14.97 -5.88
N LEU A 34 9.59 13.82 -5.24
CA LEU A 34 9.11 12.62 -5.90
C LEU A 34 7.66 12.77 -6.39
N VAL A 35 6.82 13.46 -5.62
CA VAL A 35 5.41 13.73 -5.96
C VAL A 35 5.28 14.91 -6.92
N LEU A 36 6.01 16.00 -6.68
CA LEU A 36 5.76 17.29 -7.34
C LEU A 36 6.63 17.54 -8.58
N LYS A 37 7.84 16.97 -8.65
CA LYS A 37 8.81 17.28 -9.69
C LYS A 37 9.01 16.15 -10.70
N ARG A 38 8.67 14.90 -10.34
CA ARG A 38 8.88 13.74 -11.21
C ARG A 38 7.60 13.40 -11.97
N LYS A 39 7.68 13.34 -13.31
CA LYS A 39 6.59 12.76 -14.12
C LYS A 39 6.43 11.28 -13.76
N THR A 40 5.21 10.84 -13.52
CA THR A 40 4.88 9.43 -13.25
C THR A 40 5.31 8.57 -14.43
N PRO A 41 6.18 7.56 -14.21
CA PRO A 41 6.69 6.72 -15.30
C PRO A 41 5.56 5.88 -15.90
N LEU A 42 5.63 5.59 -17.21
CA LEU A 42 4.60 4.81 -17.91
C LEU A 42 4.35 3.42 -17.28
N TRP A 43 5.39 2.79 -16.74
CA TRP A 43 5.27 1.52 -16.02
C TRP A 43 4.33 1.58 -14.80
N TRP A 44 4.23 2.74 -14.14
CA TRP A 44 3.30 2.92 -13.02
C TRP A 44 1.85 2.82 -13.50
N PHE A 45 1.53 3.42 -14.66
CA PHE A 45 0.19 3.32 -15.26
C PHE A 45 -0.13 1.91 -15.75
N ILE A 46 0.88 1.17 -16.23
CA ILE A 46 0.70 -0.24 -16.60
C ILE A 46 0.34 -1.07 -15.36
N GLY A 47 1.08 -0.90 -14.25
CA GLY A 47 0.75 -1.58 -12.99
C GLY A 47 -0.63 -1.22 -12.45
N PHE A 48 -1.01 0.06 -12.53
CA PHE A 48 -2.34 0.53 -12.17
C PHE A 48 -3.42 -0.11 -13.06
N ALA A 49 -3.24 -0.12 -14.39
CA ALA A 49 -4.20 -0.69 -15.33
C ALA A 49 -4.40 -2.19 -15.10
N VAL A 50 -3.33 -2.95 -14.89
CA VAL A 50 -3.43 -4.39 -14.59
C VAL A 50 -4.19 -4.62 -13.28
N SER A 51 -3.87 -3.88 -12.23
CA SER A 51 -4.56 -3.98 -10.93
C SER A 51 -6.05 -3.62 -11.07
N PHE A 52 -6.35 -2.58 -11.84
CA PHE A 52 -7.72 -2.15 -12.11
C PHE A 52 -8.52 -3.22 -12.88
N LEU A 53 -7.91 -3.88 -13.88
CA LEU A 53 -8.55 -4.98 -14.60
C LEU A 53 -8.87 -6.17 -13.69
N LEU A 54 -7.98 -6.50 -12.74
CA LEU A 54 -8.23 -7.55 -11.76
C LEU A 54 -9.40 -7.19 -10.83
N VAL A 55 -9.49 -5.93 -10.38
CA VAL A 55 -10.63 -5.45 -9.59
C VAL A 55 -11.93 -5.52 -10.40
N GLN A 56 -11.91 -5.16 -11.69
CA GLN A 56 -13.08 -5.29 -12.55
C GLN A 56 -13.53 -6.75 -12.71
N LEU A 57 -12.59 -7.68 -12.87
CA LEU A 57 -12.90 -9.11 -12.91
C LEU A 57 -13.56 -9.59 -11.61
N LEU A 58 -13.05 -9.13 -10.46
CA LEU A 58 -13.63 -9.41 -9.15
C LEU A 58 -15.07 -8.89 -9.08
N LEU A 59 -15.32 -7.64 -9.44
CA LEU A 59 -16.67 -7.05 -9.43
C LEU A 59 -17.63 -7.79 -10.36
N LEU A 60 -17.18 -8.19 -11.55
CA LEU A 60 -17.98 -9.01 -12.47
C LEU A 60 -18.32 -10.37 -11.85
N THR A 61 -17.35 -11.02 -11.23
CA THR A 61 -17.54 -12.33 -10.58
C THR A 61 -18.51 -12.23 -9.41
N ILE A 62 -18.38 -11.20 -8.56
CA ILE A 62 -19.31 -10.94 -7.45
C ILE A 62 -20.72 -10.64 -7.98
N THR A 63 -20.83 -9.81 -9.02
CA THR A 63 -22.13 -9.48 -9.62
C THR A 63 -22.81 -10.75 -10.13
N HIS A 64 -22.08 -11.57 -10.88
CA HIS A 64 -22.57 -12.86 -11.37
C HIS A 64 -22.94 -13.82 -10.22
N LEU A 65 -22.15 -13.83 -9.14
CA LEU A 65 -22.42 -14.63 -7.95
C LEU A 65 -23.74 -14.24 -7.28
N VAL A 66 -24.04 -12.94 -7.18
CA VAL A 66 -25.28 -12.47 -6.57
C VAL A 66 -26.51 -12.84 -7.42
N PHE A 67 -26.41 -12.78 -8.75
CA PHE A 67 -27.53 -13.11 -9.64
C PHE A 67 -27.79 -14.62 -9.77
N THR A 68 -26.73 -15.44 -9.79
CA THR A 68 -26.83 -16.89 -10.01
C THR A 68 -26.84 -17.68 -8.68
N GLY A 69 -26.39 -17.06 -7.59
CA GLY A 69 -26.35 -17.64 -6.24
C GLY A 69 -25.02 -18.34 -5.90
N ILE A 70 -24.87 -18.69 -4.61
CA ILE A 70 -23.66 -19.30 -4.04
C ILE A 70 -23.30 -20.69 -4.61
N GLY A 71 -24.17 -21.29 -5.41
CA GLY A 71 -23.94 -22.60 -6.03
C GLY A 71 -22.77 -22.63 -7.02
N ILE A 72 -22.35 -21.47 -7.54
CA ILE A 72 -21.16 -21.35 -8.42
C ILE A 72 -19.89 -21.83 -7.72
N TRP A 73 -19.83 -21.74 -6.40
CA TRP A 73 -18.70 -22.20 -5.60
C TRP A 73 -18.59 -23.73 -5.50
N GLY A 74 -19.60 -24.48 -5.93
CA GLY A 74 -19.60 -25.94 -5.79
C GLY A 74 -19.77 -26.41 -4.33
N ASN A 75 -20.40 -25.59 -3.50
CA ASN A 75 -20.70 -25.89 -2.09
C ASN A 75 -21.61 -27.12 -1.99
N ASN A 76 -21.28 -28.10 -1.14
CA ASN A 76 -22.05 -29.35 -1.00
C ASN A 76 -22.54 -29.55 0.43
N VAL A 77 -23.85 -29.76 0.59
CA VAL A 77 -24.48 -29.96 1.91
C VAL A 77 -23.96 -31.26 2.53
N PRO A 78 -23.52 -31.29 3.81
CA PRO A 78 -23.70 -30.26 4.86
C PRO A 78 -22.59 -29.21 4.99
N ILE A 79 -21.51 -29.30 4.20
CA ILE A 79 -20.39 -28.36 4.26
C ILE A 79 -20.80 -27.08 3.52
N GLY A 80 -21.26 -26.10 4.28
CA GLY A 80 -21.77 -24.83 3.77
C GLY A 80 -20.70 -23.81 3.38
N TRP A 81 -19.42 -24.15 3.49
CA TRP A 81 -18.28 -23.26 3.27
C TRP A 81 -17.31 -23.87 2.27
N ALA A 82 -16.80 -23.04 1.37
CA ALA A 82 -15.83 -23.40 0.34
C ALA A 82 -14.64 -22.43 0.41
N PHE A 83 -14.25 -21.85 -0.73
CA PHE A 83 -13.19 -20.83 -0.86
C PHE A 83 -13.64 -19.40 -0.45
N ASP A 84 -14.56 -19.27 0.51
CA ASP A 84 -14.83 -17.98 1.19
C ASP A 84 -13.53 -17.19 1.46
#